data_AF-A0A8U0HWR9-F1
#
_entry.id   AF-A0A8U0HWR9-F1
#
_cell.length_a   1.000
_cell.length_b   1.000
_cell.length_c   1.000
_cell.angle_alpha   90.00
_cell.angle_beta   90.00
_cell.angle_gamma   90.00
#
_symmetry.space_group_name_H-M   'P 1'
#
loop_
_entity.id
_entity.type
_entity.pdbx_description
1 polymer ?
#
loop_
_entity_poly.entity_id
_entity_poly.type
_entity_poly.pdbx_seq_one_letter_code
_entity_poly.pdbx_strand_id
1 'polypeptide(L)' 'MNERLANGLELFARLVGVVAALGGVLLLPSAPILGVPLLVVGILFALRPATAGELLDIAASLV' A
#
# COMPACT_ATOMS: atom_id res chain seq x y z
N MET A 1 -4.29 22.79 9.99
CA MET A 1 -3.17 22.00 9.47
C MET A 1 -3.60 21.49 8.10
N ASN A 2 -2.88 21.89 7.05
CA ASN A 2 -3.42 22.22 5.72
C ASN A 2 -4.04 21.05 4.95
N GLU A 3 -5.27 21.20 4.44
CA GLU A 3 -5.92 20.25 3.50
C GLU A 3 -5.02 19.90 2.30
N ARG A 4 -4.17 20.83 1.88
CA ARG A 4 -3.16 20.60 0.83
C ARG A 4 -2.10 19.56 1.21
N LEU A 5 -1.70 19.53 2.47
CA LEU A 5 -0.77 18.51 2.99
C LEU A 5 -1.48 17.15 3.08
N ALA A 6 -2.73 17.10 3.53
CA ALA A 6 -3.51 15.87 3.58
C ALA A 6 -3.71 15.27 2.18
N ASN A 7 -4.13 16.10 1.21
CA ASN A 7 -4.30 15.68 -0.19
C ASN A 7 -2.97 15.24 -0.83
N GLY A 8 -1.87 15.93 -0.52
CA GLY A 8 -0.54 15.56 -1.01
C GLY A 8 -0.06 14.22 -0.44
N LEU A 9 -0.30 13.97 0.84
CA LEU A 9 0.03 12.71 1.51
C LEU A 9 -0.80 11.55 0.96
N GLU A 10 -2.09 11.78 0.72
CA GLU A 10 -3.00 10.81 0.11
C GLU A 10 -2.53 10.41 -1.29
N LEU A 11 -2.15 11.40 -2.12
CA LEU A 11 -1.67 11.17 -3.48
C LEU A 11 -0.33 10.43 -3.47
N PHE A 12 0.57 10.78 -2.56
CA PHE A 12 1.82 10.06 -2.35
C PHE A 12 1.58 8.59 -1.95
N ALA A 13 0.70 8.33 -0.99
CA ALA A 13 0.35 6.98 -0.57
C ALA A 13 -0.23 6.15 -1.73
N ARG A 14 -1.07 6.74 -2.57
CA ARG A 14 -1.58 6.07 -3.78
C ARG A 14 -0.46 5.68 -4.74
N LEU A 15 0.47 6.59 -5.00
CA LEU A 15 1.61 6.33 -5.88
C LEU A 15 2.50 5.20 -5.35
N VAL A 16 2.78 5.20 -4.03
CA VAL A 16 3.50 4.11 -3.38
C VAL A 16 2.77 2.78 -3.55
N GLY A 17 1.44 2.78 -3.38
CA GLY A 17 0.61 1.60 -3.63
C GLY A 17 0.73 1.06 -5.05
N VAL A 18 0.65 1.94 -6.05
CA VAL A 18 0.79 1.56 -7.46
C VAL A 18 2.17 0.94 -7.73
N VAL A 19 3.24 1.54 -7.22
CA VAL A 19 4.60 1.02 -7.39
C VAL A 19 4.76 -0.35 -6.71
N ALA A 20 4.24 -0.52 -5.49
CA ALA A 20 4.25 -1.80 -4.80
C ALA A 20 3.44 -2.87 -5.55
N ALA A 21 2.26 -2.52 -6.08
CA ALA A 21 1.45 -3.43 -6.86
C ALA A 21 2.20 -3.91 -8.12
N LEU A 22 2.81 -2.98 -8.86
CA LEU A 22 3.64 -3.30 -10.03
C LEU A 22 4.83 -4.19 -9.65
N GLY A 23 5.52 -3.88 -8.56
CA GLY A 23 6.58 -4.72 -8.01
C GLY A 23 6.09 -6.14 -7.68
N GLY A 24 4.89 -6.25 -7.10
CA GLY A 24 4.22 -7.53 -6.85
C GLY A 24 3.97 -8.33 -8.13
N VAL A 25 3.39 -7.70 -9.16
CA VAL A 25 3.18 -8.31 -10.49
C VAL A 25 4.49 -8.82 -11.08
N LEU A 26 5.57 -8.03 -11.00
CA LEU A 26 6.88 -8.41 -11.53
C LEU A 26 7.51 -9.59 -10.77
N LEU A 27 7.22 -9.71 -9.47
CA LEU A 27 7.73 -10.79 -8.62
C LEU A 27 6.90 -12.08 -8.71
N LEU A 28 5.64 -12.03 -9.17
CA LEU A 28 4.75 -13.20 -9.30
C LEU A 28 5.40 -14.41 -10.00
N PRO A 29 6.13 -14.24 -11.13
CA PRO A 29 6.74 -15.37 -11.85
C PRO A 29 7.91 -16.03 -11.11
N SER A 30 8.62 -15.28 -10.26
CA SER A 30 9.87 -15.74 -9.63
C SER A 30 9.71 -16.10 -8.15
N ALA A 31 8.82 -15.39 -7.44
CA ALA A 31 8.61 -15.53 -6.01
C ALA A 31 7.14 -15.25 -5.66
N PRO A 32 6.19 -16.13 -6.04
CA PRO A 32 4.75 -15.89 -5.85
C PRO A 32 4.37 -15.72 -4.37
N ILE A 33 5.10 -16.37 -3.46
CA ILE A 33 4.93 -16.24 -2.00
C ILE A 33 5.14 -14.80 -1.52
N LEU A 34 5.99 -14.02 -2.20
CA LEU A 34 6.25 -12.61 -1.87
C LEU A 34 5.52 -11.66 -2.82
N GLY A 35 5.36 -12.04 -4.09
CA GLY A 35 4.72 -11.23 -5.12
C GLY A 35 3.23 -11.03 -4.88
N VAL A 36 2.49 -12.08 -4.44
CA VAL A 36 1.05 -11.97 -4.17
C VAL A 36 0.76 -11.06 -2.96
N PRO A 37 1.41 -11.20 -1.79
CA PRO A 37 1.21 -10.26 -0.69
C PRO A 37 1.56 -8.82 -1.07
N LEU A 38 2.67 -8.61 -1.78
CA LEU A 38 3.09 -7.28 -2.20
C LEU A 38 2.10 -6.64 -3.19
N LEU A 39 1.56 -7.43 -4.13
CA LEU A 39 0.50 -7.03 -5.04
C LEU A 39 -0.74 -6.55 -4.27
N VAL A 40 -1.21 -7.36 -3.31
CA VAL A 40 -2.42 -7.08 -2.52
C VAL A 40 -2.23 -5.81 -1.69
N VAL A 41 -1.10 -5.68 -0.98
CA VAL A 41 -0.79 -4.49 -0.19
C VAL A 41 -0.71 -3.25 -1.07
N GLY A 42 -0.06 -3.35 -2.24
CA GLY A 42 0.02 -2.25 -3.19
C GLY A 42 -1.34 -1.79 -3.70
N ILE A 43 -2.22 -2.73 -4.06
CA ILE A 43 -3.59 -2.43 -4.51
C ILE A 43 -4.40 -1.73 -3.40
N LEU A 44 -4.27 -2.19 -2.15
CA LEU A 44 -4.95 -1.58 -1.01
C LEU A 44 -4.52 -0.12 -0.82
N PHE A 45 -3.21 0.16 -0.87
CA PHE A 45 -2.68 1.53 -0.78
C PHE A 45 -3.10 2.41 -1.97
N ALA A 46 -3.20 1.85 -3.17
CA ALA A 46 -3.57 2.58 -4.38
C ALA A 46 -5.07 2.96 -4.40
N LEU A 47 -5.95 2.05 -4.01
CA LEU A 47 -7.40 2.24 -4.08
C LEU A 47 -7.96 2.99 -2.86
N ARG A 48 -7.42 2.72 -1.67
CA ARG A 48 -7.91 3.30 -0.43
C ARG A 48 -6.73 3.71 0.45
N PRO A 49 -6.02 4.81 0.12
CA PRO A 49 -4.91 5.33 0.93
C PRO A 49 -5.30 5.67 2.38
N ALA A 50 -6.60 5.70 2.69
CA ALA A 50 -7.16 5.98 4.01
C ALA A 50 -7.02 4.84 5.05
N THR A 51 -6.37 3.72 4.74
CA THR A 51 -6.15 2.63 5.71
C THR A 51 -4.70 2.54 6.19
N ALA A 52 -3.87 3.57 6.05
CA ALA A 52 -2.56 3.58 6.72
C ALA A 52 -2.72 3.48 8.25
N GLY A 53 -3.75 4.13 8.81
CA GLY A 53 -4.12 4.01 10.22
C GLY A 53 -4.68 2.63 10.58
N GLU A 54 -5.62 2.10 9.79
CA GLU A 54 -6.19 0.76 10.04
C GLU A 54 -5.17 -0.37 9.84
N LEU A 55 -4.24 -0.24 8.89
CA LEU A 55 -3.15 -1.20 8.70
C LEU A 55 -2.10 -1.11 9.81
N LEU A 56 -1.84 0.09 10.35
CA LEU A 56 -1.02 0.26 11.55
C LEU A 56 -1.71 -0.37 12.77
N ASP A 57 -3.02 -0.21 12.93
CA ASP A 57 -3.78 -0.86 14.00
C ASP A 57 -3.78 -2.39 13.85
N ILE A 58 -3.96 -2.93 12.64
CA ILE A 58 -3.89 -4.37 12.38
C ILE A 58 -2.47 -4.90 12.67
N ALA A 59 -1.43 -4.21 12.19
CA ALA A 59 -0.04 -4.58 12.43
C ALA A 59 0.35 -4.47 13.92
N ALA A 60 -0.14 -3.46 14.62
CA ALA A 60 0.06 -3.29 16.05
C ALA A 60 -0.70 -4.35 16.86
N SER A 61 -1.85 -4.85 16.39
CA SER A 61 -2.60 -5.94 17.04
C SER A 61 -1.99 -7.33 16.85
N LEU A 62 -1.08 -7.48 15.87
CA LEU A 62 -0.37 -8.72 15.56
C LEU A 62 0.95 -8.87 16.34
N VAL A 63 1.34 -7.86 17.13
CA VAL A 63 2.52 -7.83 18.03
C VAL A 63 2.03 -7.94 19.48
#